data_AF-A0A0G4EKB2-F1
#
_entry.id   AF-A0A0G4EKB2-F1
#
_cell.length_a   1.000
_cell.length_b   1.000
_cell.length_c   1.000
_cell.angle_alpha   90.00
_cell.angle_beta   90.00
_cell.angle_gamma   90.00
#
_symmetry.space_group_name_H-M   'P 1'
#
loop_
_entity.id
_entity.type
_entity.pdbx_description
1 polymer ?
#
loop_
_entity_poly.entity_id
_entity_poly.type
_entity_poly.pdbx_seq_one_letter_code
_entity_poly.pdbx_strand_id
1 'polypeptide(L)' 'MSMKGFGLDGMTGKMQGFESPMSSSEAYKILNLPPMATTEKIREAHRQLMLRNHPDNGGSNFVASKVNEAKDVLIGNKSA' A
#
# COMPACT_ATOMS: atom_id res chain seq x y z
N MET A 1 -41.01 -11.22 -13.55
CA MET A 1 -39.89 -11.37 -12.59
C MET A 1 -38.76 -12.11 -13.31
N SER A 2 -37.83 -11.42 -13.99
CA SER A 2 -36.53 -10.94 -13.46
C SER A 2 -35.73 -12.02 -12.73
N MET A 3 -34.85 -12.71 -13.46
CA MET A 3 -33.65 -13.30 -12.89
C MET A 3 -32.48 -12.52 -13.47
N LYS A 4 -31.95 -11.60 -12.67
CA LYS A 4 -30.74 -10.83 -12.94
C LYS A 4 -29.57 -11.79 -13.11
N GLY A 5 -28.87 -11.69 -14.24
CA GLY A 5 -27.57 -12.30 -14.43
C GLY A 5 -26.62 -11.83 -13.33
N PHE A 6 -26.13 -12.78 -12.53
CA PHE A 6 -25.01 -12.57 -11.64
C PHE A 6 -23.77 -12.32 -12.49
N GLY A 7 -23.27 -11.08 -12.43
CA GLY A 7 -22.08 -10.65 -13.16
C GLY A 7 -20.84 -11.44 -12.73
N LEU A 8 -20.23 -12.10 -13.71
CA LEU A 8 -18.87 -12.63 -13.63
C LEU A 8 -17.88 -11.47 -13.84
N ASP A 9 -17.81 -10.53 -12.89
CA ASP A 9 -17.01 -9.30 -13.04
C ASP A 9 -15.84 -9.20 -12.04
N GLY A 10 -15.30 -10.35 -11.60
CA GLY A 10 -14.31 -10.37 -10.52
C GLY A 10 -13.06 -11.22 -10.71
N MET A 11 -12.89 -11.88 -11.87
CA MET A 11 -11.76 -12.81 -12.09
C MET A 11 -10.94 -12.44 -13.34
N THR A 12 -10.65 -11.15 -13.52
CA THR A 12 -9.46 -10.78 -14.29
C THR A 12 -8.36 -10.45 -13.30
N GLY A 13 -7.47 -11.41 -13.06
CA GLY A 13 -6.19 -11.18 -12.43
C GLY A 13 -5.36 -10.26 -13.31
N LYS A 14 -5.72 -8.97 -13.37
CA LYS A 14 -4.86 -7.95 -13.93
C LYS A 14 -3.67 -7.86 -12.99
N MET A 15 -2.46 -8.05 -13.51
CA MET A 15 -1.24 -7.50 -12.92
C MET A 15 -1.42 -5.97 -12.88
N GLN A 16 -2.20 -5.50 -11.93
CA GLN A 16 -2.41 -4.09 -11.71
C GLN A 16 -1.20 -3.63 -10.91
N GLY A 17 -0.40 -2.75 -11.51
CA GLY A 17 0.67 -2.06 -10.81
C GLY A 17 0.11 -1.19 -9.69
N PHE A 18 1.00 -0.50 -8.99
CA PHE A 18 0.57 0.38 -7.90
C PHE A 18 -0.37 1.47 -8.39
N GLU A 19 -1.34 1.84 -7.57
CA GLU A 19 -2.23 2.97 -7.85
C GLU A 19 -1.43 4.29 -7.86
N SER A 20 -1.90 5.22 -8.70
CA SER A 20 -1.35 6.56 -8.83
C SER A 20 -2.50 7.51 -9.19
N PRO A 21 -2.99 8.34 -8.25
CA PRO A 21 -2.50 8.52 -6.88
C PRO A 21 -2.80 7.29 -5.98
N MET A 22 -1.92 7.00 -5.02
CA MET A 22 -2.13 5.90 -4.07
C MET A 22 -3.34 6.13 -3.15
N SER A 23 -4.22 5.12 -3.04
CA SER A 23 -5.33 5.15 -2.09
C SER A 23 -4.91 4.71 -0.67
N SER A 24 -5.67 5.11 0.35
CA SER A 24 -5.43 4.61 1.72
C SER A 24 -5.55 3.08 1.81
N SER A 25 -6.42 2.47 1.01
CA SER A 25 -6.59 1.01 0.97
C SER A 25 -5.33 0.33 0.43
N GLU A 26 -4.75 0.87 -0.65
CA GLU A 26 -3.48 0.39 -1.17
C GLU A 26 -2.33 0.63 -0.19
N ALA A 27 -2.29 1.79 0.47
CA ALA A 27 -1.25 2.09 1.46
C ALA A 27 -1.21 1.06 2.60
N TYR A 28 -2.38 0.66 3.13
CA TYR A 28 -2.47 -0.41 4.13
C TYR A 28 -1.95 -1.76 3.58
N LYS A 29 -2.25 -2.08 2.31
CA LYS A 29 -1.74 -3.31 1.67
C LYS A 29 -0.22 -3.28 1.50
N ILE A 30 0.35 -2.16 1.05
CA ILE A 30 1.80 -1.98 0.88
C ILE A 30 2.52 -2.13 2.22
N LEU A 31 1.98 -1.55 3.29
CA LEU A 31 2.54 -1.69 4.63
C LEU A 31 2.22 -3.03 5.32
N ASN A 32 1.46 -3.91 4.65
CA ASN A 32 0.98 -5.17 5.19
C ASN A 32 0.27 -5.02 6.55
N LEU A 33 -0.64 -4.05 6.62
CA LEU A 33 -1.41 -3.72 7.81
C LEU A 33 -2.91 -3.86 7.55
N PRO A 34 -3.71 -4.21 8.58
CA PRO A 34 -5.15 -4.14 8.46
C PRO A 34 -5.60 -2.67 8.36
N PRO A 35 -6.78 -2.41 7.73
CA PRO A 35 -7.42 -1.11 7.81
C PRO A 35 -7.56 -0.67 9.28
N MET A 36 -7.39 0.62 9.55
CA MET A 36 -7.44 1.21 10.90
C MET A 36 -6.28 0.81 11.84
N ALA A 37 -5.17 0.31 11.31
CA ALA A 37 -3.95 0.14 12.12
C ALA A 37 -3.53 1.47 12.78
N THR A 38 -3.01 1.39 14.01
CA THR A 38 -2.57 2.57 14.76
C THR A 38 -1.35 3.22 14.12
N THR A 39 -1.15 4.51 14.38
CA THR A 39 -0.02 5.27 13.82
C THR A 39 1.33 4.66 14.21
N GLU A 40 1.43 4.06 15.40
CA GLU A 40 2.61 3.35 15.88
C GLU A 40 2.92 2.12 15.02
N LYS A 41 1.90 1.32 14.68
CA LYS A 41 2.05 0.15 13.80
C LYS A 41 2.43 0.55 12.39
N ILE A 42 1.87 1.66 11.88
CA ILE A 42 2.21 2.22 10.57
C ILE A 42 3.70 2.60 10.51
N ARG A 43 4.20 3.33 11.52
CA ARG A 43 5.62 3.71 11.61
C ARG A 43 6.53 2.50 11.73
N GLU A 44 6.13 1.49 12.51
CA GLU A 44 6.94 0.28 12.67
C GLU A 44 7.01 -0.53 11.37
N ALA A 45 5.87 -0.77 10.72
CA ALA A 45 5.83 -1.47 9.44
C ALA A 45 6.63 -0.74 8.35
N HIS A 46 6.52 0.59 8.30
CA HIS A 46 7.31 1.43 7.39
C HIS A 46 8.81 1.24 7.61
N ARG A 47 9.31 1.32 8.85
CA ARG A 47 10.73 1.10 9.16
C ARG A 47 11.22 -0.28 8.74
N GLN A 48 10.47 -1.34 9.07
CA GLN A 48 10.84 -2.72 8.73
C GLN A 48 10.88 -2.94 7.22
N LEU A 49 9.91 -2.41 6.47
CA LEU A 49 9.87 -2.53 5.02
C LEU A 49 10.95 -1.69 4.35
N MET A 50 11.22 -0.48 4.85
CA MET A 50 12.30 0.35 4.32
C MET A 50 13.66 -0.29 4.53
N LEU A 51 13.94 -0.87 5.70
CA LEU A 51 15.22 -1.53 5.96
C LEU A 51 15.49 -2.68 4.97
N ARG A 52 14.45 -3.42 4.60
CA ARG A 52 14.51 -4.53 3.63
C ARG A 52 14.60 -4.07 2.18
N ASN A 53 13.93 -2.97 1.85
CA ASN A 53 13.82 -2.47 0.47
C ASN A 53 14.72 -1.27 0.16
N HIS A 54 15.59 -0.88 1.09
CA HIS A 54 16.44 0.29 0.92
C HIS A 54 17.37 0.11 -0.28
N PRO A 55 17.50 1.11 -1.17
CA PRO A 55 18.38 1.05 -2.33
C PRO A 55 19.82 0.71 -1.99
N ASP A 56 20.35 1.31 -0.91
CA ASP A 56 21.72 1.07 -0.43
C ASP A 56 21.96 -0.39 0.00
N ASN A 57 20.89 -1.14 0.33
CA ASN A 57 20.95 -2.55 0.68
C ASN A 57 20.64 -3.46 -0.52
N GLY A 58 20.67 -2.93 -1.74
CA GLY A 58 20.31 -3.66 -2.97
C GLY A 58 18.80 -3.71 -3.23
N GLY A 59 18.00 -2.92 -2.51
CA GLY A 59 16.57 -2.77 -2.76
C GLY A 59 16.25 -1.87 -3.95
N SER A 60 14.96 -1.75 -4.28
CA SER A 60 14.50 -0.95 -5.42
C SER A 60 14.11 0.46 -4.99
N ASN A 61 14.66 1.48 -5.66
CA ASN A 61 14.23 2.88 -5.54
C ASN A 61 12.71 3.03 -5.67
N PHE A 62 12.11 2.31 -6.61
CA PHE A 62 10.68 2.38 -6.86
C PHE A 62 9.86 1.79 -5.72
N VAL A 63 10.28 0.64 -5.18
CA VAL A 63 9.59 -0.01 -4.05
C VAL A 63 9.75 0.83 -2.78
N ALA A 64 10.95 1.33 -2.51
CA ALA A 64 11.20 2.25 -1.39
C ALA A 64 10.31 3.50 -1.48
N SER A 65 10.20 4.09 -2.68
CA SER A 65 9.29 5.22 -2.92
C SER A 65 7.83 4.88 -2.60
N LYS A 66 7.35 3.71 -3.04
CA LYS A 66 5.98 3.25 -2.73
C LYS A 66 5.73 2.98 -1.26
N VAL A 67 6.72 2.46 -0.54
CA VAL A 67 6.65 2.29 0.93
C VAL A 67 6.58 3.65 1.64
N ASN A 68 7.32 4.66 1.16
CA ASN A 68 7.25 6.02 1.69
C ASN A 68 5.89 6.69 1.38
N GLU A 69 5.42 6.58 0.14
CA GLU A 69 4.10 7.09 -0.28
C GLU A 69 2.98 6.51 0.61
N ALA A 70 3.04 5.20 0.91
CA ALA A 70 2.06 4.54 1.76
C ALA A 70 2.04 5.10 3.20
N LYS A 71 3.21 5.37 3.78
CA LYS A 71 3.29 6.03 5.10
C LYS A 71 2.67 7.42 5.04
N ASP A 72 3.00 8.18 4.00
CA ASP A 72 2.58 9.57 3.85
C ASP A 72 1.06 9.67 3.63
N VAL A 73 0.46 8.75 2.87
CA VAL A 73 -1.01 8.68 2.69
C VAL A 73 -1.75 8.43 4.00
N LEU A 74 -1.20 7.59 4.90
CA LEU A 74 -1.93 7.17 6.10
C LEU A 74 -1.78 8.10 7.29
N ILE A 75 -0.59 8.66 7.50
CA ILE A 75 -0.31 9.48 8.70
C ILE A 75 0.26 10.87 8.38
N GLY A 76 0.49 11.17 7.10
CA GLY A 76 1.10 12.42 6.65
C GLY A 76 2.57 12.54 7.01
N ASN A 77 3.33 13.34 6.25
CA ASN A 77 4.56 13.92 6.76
C ASN A 77 4.19 15.02 7.74
N LYS A 78 4.06 14.68 9.03
CA LYS A 78 4.34 15.69 10.07
C LYS A 78 5.85 15.91 10.09
N SER A 79 6.33 16.71 9.13
CA SER A 79 7.51 17.52 9.34
C SER A 79 7.13 18.53 10.42
N ALA A 80 7.46 18.20 11.67
CA ALA A 80 7.57 19.20 12.74
C ALA A 80 8.97 19.82 12.64
#